data_AF-A0A4Z0LTV9-F1
#
_entry.id   AF-A0A4Z0LTV9-F1
#
_cell.length_a   1.000
_cell.length_b   1.000
_cell.length_c   1.000
_cell.angle_alpha   90.00
_cell.angle_beta   90.00
_cell.angle_gamma   90.00
#
_symmetry.space_group_name_H-M   'P 1'
#
loop_
_entity.id
_entity.type
_entity.pdbx_description
1 polymer ?
#
loop_
_entity_poly.entity_id
_entity_poly.type
_entity_poly.pdbx_seq_one_letter_code
_entity_poly.pdbx_strand_id
1 'polypeptide(L)'
;PMCLRDRSGGCAAMVEEYTGVALDKSESRTDWLARPLSERQCEYAAADVWYLLPIAKKLMIETEAAGWLPAALAECRLMRQRL
;
A
#
# COMPACT_ATOMS: atom_id res chain seq x y z
N PRO A 1 -15.05 -17.36 11.43
CA PRO A 1 -13.56 -17.45 11.48
C PRO A 1 -12.94 -16.70 10.30
N MET A 2 -12.41 -15.50 10.53
CA MET A 2 -11.60 -14.82 9.51
C MET A 2 -10.39 -15.70 9.23
N CYS A 3 -10.36 -16.32 8.05
CA CYS A 3 -9.11 -16.65 7.40
C CYS A 3 -8.48 -15.28 7.11
N LEU A 4 -7.59 -14.82 8.01
CA LEU A 4 -6.54 -13.90 7.62
C LEU A 4 -5.89 -14.58 6.43
N ARG A 5 -6.27 -14.19 5.21
CA ARG A 5 -5.63 -14.69 4.00
C ARG A 5 -4.17 -14.34 4.21
N ASP A 6 -3.35 -15.38 4.38
CA ASP A 6 -1.92 -15.30 4.18
C ASP A 6 -1.70 -14.53 2.87
N ARG A 7 -1.32 -13.27 3.01
CA ARG A 7 -1.00 -12.38 1.90
C ARG A 7 0.23 -11.61 2.31
N SER A 8 1.33 -12.34 2.28
CA SER A 8 2.71 -11.88 2.38
C SER A 8 3.15 -10.93 1.23
N GLY A 9 2.21 -10.42 0.42
CA GLY A 9 2.48 -9.52 -0.69
C GLY A 9 2.49 -8.05 -0.26
N GLY A 10 3.62 -7.36 -0.43
CA GLY A 10 3.73 -5.91 -0.16
C GLY A 10 2.82 -5.04 -1.05
N CYS A 11 2.95 -3.70 -0.94
CA CYS A 11 2.06 -2.69 -1.55
C CYS A 11 1.59 -3.02 -2.99
N ALA A 12 2.50 -3.35 -3.90
CA ALA A 12 2.15 -3.68 -5.28
C ALA A 12 1.20 -4.89 -5.45
N ALA A 13 1.31 -5.92 -4.60
CA ALA A 13 0.39 -7.06 -4.66
C ALA A 13 -1.03 -6.64 -4.23
N MET A 14 -1.13 -5.73 -3.25
CA MET A 14 -2.40 -5.11 -2.88
C MET A 14 -2.95 -4.24 -4.02
N VAL A 15 -2.09 -3.47 -4.71
CA VAL A 15 -2.54 -2.67 -5.86
C VAL A 15 -3.09 -3.57 -6.97
N GLU A 16 -2.38 -4.63 -7.33
CA GLU A 16 -2.83 -5.60 -8.33
C GLU A 16 -4.17 -6.24 -7.94
N GLU A 17 -4.34 -6.61 -6.68
CA GLU A 17 -5.61 -7.19 -6.22
C GLU A 17 -6.79 -6.23 -6.33
N TYR A 18 -6.63 -4.98 -5.87
CA TYR A 18 -7.75 -4.04 -5.77
C TYR A 18 -8.06 -3.29 -7.06
N THR A 19 -7.12 -3.29 -8.02
CA THR A 19 -7.19 -2.48 -9.24
C THR A 19 -6.94 -3.27 -10.52
N GLY A 20 -6.37 -4.48 -10.45
CA GLY A 20 -5.90 -5.25 -11.61
C GLY A 20 -4.61 -4.74 -12.23
N VAL A 21 -4.00 -3.68 -11.67
CA VAL A 21 -2.77 -3.07 -12.19
C VAL A 21 -1.54 -3.72 -11.56
N ALA A 22 -0.69 -4.33 -12.38
CA ALA A 22 0.61 -4.83 -11.95
C ALA A 22 1.63 -3.68 -11.92
N LEU A 23 2.15 -3.35 -10.74
CA LEU A 23 3.21 -2.33 -10.60
C LEU A 23 4.59 -2.93 -10.87
N ASP A 24 5.39 -2.23 -11.68
CA ASP A 24 6.81 -2.53 -11.85
C ASP A 24 7.55 -2.24 -10.53
N LYS A 25 8.35 -3.20 -10.06
CA LYS A 25 9.14 -3.10 -8.81
C LYS A 25 10.63 -2.90 -9.06
N SER A 26 11.04 -2.83 -10.33
CA SER A 26 12.46 -2.82 -10.72
C SER A 26 13.24 -1.64 -10.14
N GLU A 27 12.58 -0.51 -9.92
CA GLU A 27 13.20 0.71 -9.37
C GLU A 27 13.37 0.70 -7.83
N SER A 28 12.81 -0.27 -7.12
CA SER A 28 12.88 -0.33 -5.65
C SER A 28 14.30 -0.51 -5.08
N ARG A 29 15.25 -0.95 -5.91
CA ARG A 29 16.66 -1.19 -5.55
C ARG A 29 17.66 -0.43 -6.44
N THR A 30 17.22 0.61 -7.16
CA THR A 30 18.10 1.45 -7.98
C THR A 30 18.73 2.58 -7.15
N ASP A 31 19.69 3.30 -7.72
CA ASP A 31 20.33 4.42 -7.03
C ASP A 31 19.38 5.63 -6.95
N TRP A 32 18.74 5.80 -5.79
CA TRP A 32 17.82 6.92 -5.50
C TRP A 32 18.54 8.22 -5.10
N LEU A 33 19.86 8.20 -4.91
CA LEU A 33 20.66 9.40 -4.66
C LEU A 33 21.13 10.06 -5.96
N ALA A 34 21.16 9.32 -7.07
CA ALA A 34 21.52 9.82 -8.39
C ALA A 34 20.62 11.00 -8.84
N ARG A 35 21.22 12.00 -9.50
CA ARG A 35 20.49 13.14 -10.07
C ARG A 35 20.94 13.46 -11.50
N PRO A 36 20.00 13.81 -12.41
CA PRO A 36 18.55 13.78 -12.22
C PRO A 36 18.03 12.35 -12.02
N LEU A 37 16.84 12.20 -11.43
CA LEU A 37 16.17 10.89 -11.39
C LEU A 37 15.82 10.46 -12.82
N SER A 38 15.82 9.15 -13.06
CA SER A 38 15.31 8.61 -14.33
C SER A 38 13.80 8.79 -14.42
N GLU A 39 13.26 8.81 -15.63
CA GLU A 39 11.81 8.84 -15.86
C GLU A 39 11.11 7.65 -15.17
N ARG A 40 11.70 6.46 -15.23
CA ARG A 40 11.18 5.26 -14.58
C ARG A 40 11.15 5.37 -13.05
N GLN A 41 12.16 6.00 -12.43
CA GLN A 41 12.16 6.26 -10.99
C GLN A 41 11.04 7.24 -10.60
N CYS A 42 10.81 8.28 -11.41
CA CYS A 42 9.70 9.21 -11.20
C CYS A 42 8.34 8.51 -11.32
N GLU A 43 8.15 7.67 -12.34
CA GLU A 43 6.94 6.87 -12.52
C GLU A 43 6.71 5.89 -11.37
N TYR A 44 7.76 5.17 -10.94
CA TYR A 44 7.71 4.26 -9.80
C TYR A 44 7.31 4.99 -8.52
N ALA A 45 7.96 6.11 -8.21
CA ALA A 45 7.65 6.89 -7.01
C ALA A 45 6.22 7.44 -7.01
N ALA A 46 5.71 7.86 -8.18
CA ALA A 46 4.32 8.29 -8.31
C ALA A 46 3.35 7.12 -8.10
N ALA A 47 3.64 5.95 -8.68
CA ALA A 47 2.81 4.76 -8.56
C ALA A 47 2.68 4.27 -7.11
N ASP A 48 3.74 4.39 -6.30
CA ASP A 48 3.74 3.99 -4.88
C ASP A 48 2.67 4.70 -4.03
N VAL A 49 2.23 5.90 -4.44
CA VAL A 49 1.21 6.68 -3.71
C VAL A 49 -0.12 6.83 -4.45
N TRP A 50 -0.09 6.77 -5.78
CA TRP A 50 -1.26 7.02 -6.65
C TRP A 50 -2.45 6.13 -6.30
N TYR A 51 -2.19 4.84 -6.04
CA TYR A 51 -3.23 3.84 -5.80
C TYR A 51 -3.64 3.73 -4.32
N LEU A 52 -2.87 4.30 -3.38
CA LEU A 52 -3.09 4.08 -1.95
C LEU A 52 -4.41 4.65 -1.44
N LEU A 53 -4.76 5.89 -1.82
CA LEU A 53 -5.96 6.54 -1.30
C LEU A 53 -7.26 5.84 -1.74
N PRO A 54 -7.45 5.48 -3.03
CA PRO A 54 -8.60 4.68 -3.45
C PRO A 54 -8.70 3.34 -2.71
N ILE A 55 -7.57 2.63 -2.54
CA ILE A 55 -7.54 1.34 -1.86
C ILE A 55 -7.85 1.49 -0.36
N ALA A 56 -7.29 2.50 0.30
CA ALA A 56 -7.57 2.79 1.71
C ALA A 56 -9.06 3.03 1.95
N LYS A 57 -9.74 3.77 1.07
CA LYS A 57 -11.20 3.97 1.16
C LYS A 57 -11.98 2.65 1.07
N LYS A 58 -11.60 1.75 0.16
CA LYS A 58 -12.22 0.42 0.05
C LYS A 58 -11.99 -0.41 1.32
N LEU A 59 -10.74 -0.46 1.77
CA LEU A 59 -10.35 -1.18 3.00
C LEU A 59 -11.11 -0.66 4.22
N MET A 60 -11.31 0.66 4.36
CA MET A 60 -12.08 1.22 5.47
C MET A 60 -13.52 0.69 5.49
N ILE A 61 -14.19 0.69 4.33
CA ILE A 61 -15.56 0.19 4.19
C ILE A 61 -15.63 -1.31 4.49
N GLU A 62 -14.72 -2.10 3.92
CA GLU A 62 -14.69 -3.56 4.14
C GLU A 62 -14.40 -3.91 5.60
N THR A 63 -13.48 -3.18 6.24
CA THR A 63 -13.11 -3.40 7.64
C THR A 63 -14.23 -2.96 8.59
N GLU A 64 -14.97 -1.90 8.25
CA GLU A 64 -16.17 -1.47 8.98
C GLU A 64 -17.29 -2.50 8.88
N ALA A 65 -17.58 -2.99 7.66
CA ALA A 65 -18.57 -4.03 7.44
C ALA A 65 -18.21 -5.34 8.18
N ALA A 66 -16.92 -5.63 8.34
CA ALA A 66 -16.44 -6.77 9.10
C ALA A 66 -16.46 -6.55 10.64
N GLY A 67 -16.73 -5.33 11.12
CA GLY A 67 -16.76 -4.98 12.54
C GLY A 67 -15.39 -4.72 13.18
N TRP A 68 -14.32 -4.58 12.38
CA TRP A 68 -12.94 -4.47 12.86
C TRP A 68 -12.35 -3.06 12.77
N LEU A 69 -13.07 -2.09 12.19
CA LEU A 69 -12.53 -0.74 11.95
C LEU A 69 -11.98 -0.07 13.24
N PRO A 70 -12.64 -0.18 14.42
CA PRO A 70 -12.09 0.41 15.64
C PRO A 70 -10.73 -0.17 16.03
N ALA A 71 -10.52 -1.47 15.84
CA ALA A 71 -9.26 -2.15 16.14
C ALA A 71 -8.15 -1.71 15.17
N ALA A 72 -8.44 -1.68 13.86
CA ALA A 72 -7.50 -1.21 12.84
C ALA A 72 -7.07 0.25 13.09
N LEU A 73 -8.01 1.14 13.42
CA LEU A 73 -7.70 2.53 13.77
C LEU A 73 -6.89 2.65 15.06
N ALA A 74 -7.13 1.78 16.05
CA ALA A 74 -6.33 1.74 17.26
C ALA A 74 -4.86 1.35 16.96
N GLU A 75 -4.64 0.37 16.09
CA GLU A 75 -3.30 -0.01 15.65
C GLU A 75 -2.60 1.13 14.89
N CYS A 76 -3.29 1.80 13.95
CA CYS A 76 -2.75 2.97 13.28
C CYS A 76 -2.37 4.09 14.27
N ARG A 77 -3.17 4.30 15.33
CA ARG A 77 -2.83 5.26 16.39
C ARG A 77 -1.54 4.90 17.11
N LEU A 78 -1.36 3.62 17.44
CA LEU A 78 -0.15 3.12 18.11
C LEU A 78 1.09 3.26 17.22
N MET A 79 0.99 2.97 15.92
CA MET A 79 2.10 3.12 14.97
C MET A 79 2.59 4.57 14.88
N ARG A 80 1.66 5.54 14.85
CA ARG A 80 2.02 6.97 14.83
C ARG A 80 2.76 7.45 16.09
N GLN A 81 2.55 6.80 17.24
CA GLN A 81 3.22 7.15 18.50
C GLN A 81 4.64 6.58 18.62
N ARG A 82 5.03 5.67 17.71
CA ARG A 82 6.36 5.02 17.70
C ARG A 82 7.36 5.70 16.75
N LEU A 83 6.91 6.69 15.98
CA LEU A 83 7.72 7.58 15.15
C LEU A 83 8.05 8.85 15.94
#